data_AF-A0A967WB53-F1
#
_entry.id   AF-A0A967WB53-F1
#
_cell.length_a   1.000
_cell.length_b   1.000
_cell.length_c   1.000
_cell.angle_alpha   90.00
_cell.angle_beta   90.00
_cell.angle_gamma   90.00
#
_symmetry.space_group_name_H-M   'P 1'
#
loop_
_entity.id
_entity.type
_entity.pdbx_description
1 polymer ?
#
loop_
_entity_poly.entity_id
_entity_poly.type
_entity_poly.pdbx_seq_one_letter_code
_entity_poly.pdbx_strand_id
1 'polypeptide(L)'
;MEEYRDFIEVFGELWHKGLQDPQQTQAQTLEWLVEGYARTVYGQQWGAADLPALAEDPPRFFDAYRRAFPVATYDDLKPWIDRVIAGEVEALLPEPPVAWAMTRGTTRGTPKRIPIT
;
A
#
# COMPACT_ATOMS: atom_id res chain seq x y z
N MET A 1 -15.64 8.63 29.37
CA MET A 1 -14.80 7.59 30.05
C MET A 1 -15.21 6.20 29.58
N GLU A 2 -16.51 5.89 29.51
CA GLU A 2 -17.04 4.63 28.99
C GLU A 2 -16.82 4.48 27.46
N GLU A 3 -17.07 5.54 26.69
CA GLU A 3 -16.83 5.59 25.24
C GLU A 3 -15.36 5.31 24.83
N TYR A 4 -14.39 5.71 25.67
CA TYR A 4 -12.97 5.40 25.44
C TYR A 4 -12.63 3.95 25.79
N ARG A 5 -13.36 3.32 26.72
CA ARG A 5 -13.17 1.92 27.07
C ARG A 5 -13.64 1.04 25.91
N ASP A 6 -14.83 1.29 25.39
CA ASP A 6 -15.39 0.52 24.27
C ASP A 6 -14.48 0.61 23.04
N PHE A 7 -13.94 1.80 22.76
CA PHE A 7 -12.95 1.99 21.70
C PHE A 7 -11.70 1.13 21.92
N ILE A 8 -11.09 1.18 23.12
CA ILE A 8 -9.87 0.40 23.42
C ILE A 8 -10.14 -1.11 23.32
N GLU A 9 -11.31 -1.57 23.79
CA GLU A 9 -11.70 -2.98 23.72
C GLU A 9 -11.80 -3.44 22.27
N VAL A 10 -12.48 -2.69 21.40
CA VAL A 10 -12.57 -2.99 19.96
C VAL A 10 -11.19 -3.06 19.30
N PHE A 11 -10.30 -2.09 19.59
CA PHE A 11 -8.94 -2.11 19.02
C PHE A 11 -8.13 -3.30 19.53
N GLY A 12 -8.25 -3.65 20.82
CA GLY A 12 -7.60 -4.82 21.40
C GLY A 12 -8.08 -6.12 20.77
N GLU A 13 -9.39 -6.25 20.56
CA GLU A 13 -9.99 -7.41 19.90
C GLU A 13 -9.53 -7.56 18.45
N LEU A 14 -9.54 -6.47 17.66
CA LEU A 14 -9.06 -6.48 16.28
C LEU A 14 -7.57 -6.82 16.20
N TRP A 15 -6.76 -6.29 17.11
CA TRP A 15 -5.35 -6.63 17.24
C TRP A 15 -5.14 -8.13 17.52
N HIS A 16 -5.85 -8.68 18.51
CA HIS A 16 -5.76 -10.11 18.84
C HIS A 16 -6.23 -11.00 17.69
N LYS A 17 -7.33 -10.65 17.03
CA LYS A 17 -7.82 -11.35 15.84
C LYS A 17 -6.77 -11.35 14.73
N GLY A 18 -6.12 -10.20 14.50
CA GLY A 18 -5.04 -10.07 13.53
C GLY A 18 -3.85 -10.99 13.81
N LEU A 19 -3.52 -11.20 15.08
CA LEU A 19 -2.44 -12.09 15.51
C LEU A 19 -2.82 -13.57 15.44
N GLN A 20 -4.10 -13.92 15.55
CA GLN A 20 -4.58 -15.31 15.47
C GLN A 20 -4.57 -15.85 14.04
N ASP A 21 -4.86 -14.99 13.06
CA ASP A 21 -4.78 -15.32 11.64
C ASP A 21 -4.03 -14.21 10.86
N PRO A 22 -2.69 -14.18 10.98
CA PRO A 22 -1.88 -13.17 10.30
C PRO A 22 -1.95 -13.31 8.78
N GLN A 23 -2.18 -14.51 8.27
CA GLN A 23 -2.25 -14.77 6.83
C GLN A 23 -3.49 -14.12 6.22
N GLN A 24 -4.66 -14.34 6.80
CA GLN A 24 -5.89 -13.71 6.33
C GLN A 24 -5.83 -12.18 6.51
N THR A 25 -5.27 -11.72 7.64
CA THR A 25 -5.15 -10.28 7.93
C THR A 25 -4.24 -9.56 6.93
N GLN A 26 -3.12 -10.19 6.55
CA GLN A 26 -2.24 -9.66 5.49
C GLN A 26 -2.93 -9.66 4.13
N ALA A 27 -3.72 -10.70 3.81
CA ALA A 27 -4.49 -10.75 2.56
C ALA A 27 -5.49 -9.60 2.46
N GLN A 28 -6.27 -9.34 3.52
CA GLN A 28 -7.22 -8.22 3.55
C GLN A 28 -6.52 -6.86 3.38
N THR A 29 -5.35 -6.68 4.00
CA THR A 29 -4.54 -5.47 3.84
C THR A 29 -4.07 -5.31 2.39
N LEU A 30 -3.57 -6.39 1.79
CA LEU A 30 -3.08 -6.39 0.42
C LEU A 30 -4.21 -6.17 -0.59
N GLU A 31 -5.37 -6.78 -0.38
CA GLU A 31 -6.58 -6.60 -1.20
C GLU A 31 -6.95 -5.12 -1.27
N TRP A 32 -7.13 -4.48 -0.10
CA TRP A 32 -7.44 -3.05 -0.03
C TRP A 32 -6.39 -2.17 -0.73
N LEU A 33 -5.10 -2.45 -0.52
CA LEU A 33 -4.01 -1.71 -1.17
C LEU A 33 -4.06 -1.88 -2.70
N VAL A 34 -4.24 -3.09 -3.19
CA VAL A 34 -4.24 -3.39 -4.63
C VAL A 34 -5.50 -2.85 -5.32
N GLU A 35 -6.66 -2.89 -4.67
CA GLU A 35 -7.87 -2.24 -5.17
C GLU A 35 -7.69 -0.72 -5.34
N GLY A 36 -7.02 -0.08 -4.38
CA GLY A 36 -6.60 1.31 -4.51
C GLY A 36 -5.67 1.50 -5.71
N TYR A 37 -4.60 0.71 -5.77
CA TYR A 37 -3.60 0.81 -6.83
C TYR A 37 -4.13 0.48 -8.23
N ALA A 38 -5.17 -0.34 -8.36
CA ALA A 38 -5.84 -0.62 -9.63
C ALA A 38 -6.41 0.64 -10.31
N ARG A 39 -6.64 1.71 -9.55
CA ARG A 39 -7.06 3.03 -10.07
C ARG A 39 -5.90 3.88 -10.61
N THR A 40 -4.65 3.48 -10.38
CA THR A 40 -3.46 4.24 -10.76
C THR A 40 -2.86 3.74 -12.07
N VAL A 41 -2.16 4.62 -12.80
CA VAL A 41 -1.44 4.22 -14.02
C VAL A 41 -0.41 3.14 -13.72
N TYR A 42 0.34 3.28 -12.63
CA TYR A 42 1.33 2.28 -12.20
C TYR A 42 0.68 0.92 -11.90
N GLY A 43 -0.42 0.88 -11.15
CA GLY A 43 -1.09 -0.38 -10.81
C GLY A 43 -1.73 -1.05 -12.02
N GLN A 44 -2.30 -0.28 -12.96
CA GLN A 44 -2.80 -0.81 -14.23
C GLN A 44 -1.69 -1.45 -15.05
N GLN A 45 -0.50 -0.85 -15.10
CA GLN A 45 0.67 -1.40 -15.81
C GLN A 45 1.07 -2.79 -15.29
N TRP A 46 0.85 -3.06 -13.99
CA TRP A 46 1.19 -4.34 -13.35
C TRP A 46 -0.01 -5.28 -13.19
N GLY A 47 -1.18 -4.97 -13.76
CA GLY A 47 -2.34 -5.86 -13.70
C GLY A 47 -3.01 -5.93 -12.32
N ALA A 48 -2.94 -4.86 -11.53
CA ALA A 48 -3.54 -4.80 -10.18
C ALA A 48 -5.03 -5.17 -10.16
N ALA A 49 -5.78 -4.81 -11.19
CA ALA A 49 -7.24 -4.99 -11.24
C ALA A 49 -7.68 -6.47 -11.20
N ASP A 50 -6.83 -7.40 -11.64
CA ASP A 50 -7.17 -8.82 -11.71
C ASP A 50 -6.89 -9.58 -10.41
N LEU A 51 -6.10 -8.99 -9.49
CA LEU A 51 -5.60 -9.69 -8.31
C LEU A 51 -6.64 -9.86 -7.18
N PRO A 52 -7.52 -8.88 -6.86
CA PRO A 52 -8.48 -9.01 -5.76
C PRO A 52 -9.39 -10.24 -5.88
N ALA A 53 -9.67 -10.71 -7.10
CA ALA A 53 -10.43 -11.94 -7.34
C ALA A 53 -9.80 -13.22 -6.73
N LEU A 54 -8.55 -13.14 -6.28
CA LEU A 54 -7.83 -14.24 -5.63
C LEU A 54 -7.80 -14.12 -4.10
N ALA A 55 -8.30 -13.02 -3.51
CA ALA A 55 -8.12 -12.70 -2.10
C ALA A 55 -8.70 -13.75 -1.11
N GLU A 56 -9.69 -14.53 -1.55
CA GLU A 56 -10.25 -15.65 -0.77
C GLU A 56 -9.27 -16.83 -0.57
N ASP A 57 -8.20 -16.91 -1.38
CA ASP A 57 -7.12 -17.89 -1.29
C ASP A 57 -5.77 -17.17 -1.08
N PRO A 58 -5.40 -16.81 0.18
CA PRO A 58 -4.23 -15.99 0.45
C PRO A 58 -2.90 -16.49 -0.14
N PRO A 59 -2.55 -17.80 -0.07
CA PRO A 59 -1.33 -18.30 -0.72
C PRO A 59 -1.30 -18.00 -2.22
N ARG A 60 -2.40 -18.27 -2.92
CA ARG A 60 -2.51 -18.00 -4.37
C ARG A 60 -2.47 -16.50 -4.66
N PHE A 61 -3.14 -15.69 -3.85
CA PHE A 61 -3.16 -14.24 -3.98
C PHE A 61 -1.76 -13.64 -3.83
N PHE A 62 -1.00 -14.05 -2.80
CA PHE A 62 0.37 -13.60 -2.60
C PHE A 62 1.30 -14.02 -3.73
N ASP A 63 1.15 -15.24 -4.25
CA ASP A 63 1.92 -15.72 -5.39
C ASP A 63 1.64 -14.91 -6.66
N ALA A 64 0.37 -14.59 -6.92
CA ALA A 64 -0.02 -13.76 -8.05
C ALA A 64 0.53 -12.33 -7.91
N TYR A 65 0.39 -11.72 -6.73
CA TYR A 65 0.94 -10.39 -6.44
C TYR A 65 2.46 -10.33 -6.67
N ARG A 66 3.22 -11.30 -6.15
CA ARG A 66 4.69 -11.33 -6.32
C ARG A 66 5.15 -11.53 -7.77
N ARG A 67 4.31 -12.14 -8.62
CA ARG A 67 4.57 -12.27 -10.06
C ARG A 67 4.23 -10.99 -10.82
N ALA A 68 3.16 -10.31 -10.42
CA ALA A 68 2.69 -9.07 -11.01
C ALA A 68 3.59 -7.88 -10.63
N PHE A 69 3.96 -7.75 -9.37
CA PHE A 69 4.72 -6.63 -8.84
C PHE A 69 6.16 -7.05 -8.51
N PRO A 70 7.16 -6.66 -9.33
CA PRO A 70 8.55 -6.91 -9.00
C PRO A 70 8.99 -6.07 -7.79
N VAL A 71 10.01 -6.56 -7.08
CA VAL A 71 10.67 -5.77 -6.04
C VAL A 71 11.29 -4.53 -6.67
N ALA A 72 10.84 -3.35 -6.23
CA ALA A 72 11.28 -2.07 -6.76
C ALA A 72 12.16 -1.31 -5.74
N THR A 73 13.14 -0.57 -6.27
CA THR A 73 13.94 0.38 -5.49
C THR A 73 13.34 1.77 -5.54
N TYR A 74 13.88 2.70 -4.74
CA TYR A 74 13.48 4.11 -4.83
C TYR A 74 13.77 4.70 -6.20
N ASP A 75 14.89 4.32 -6.84
CA ASP A 75 15.29 4.87 -8.13
C ASP A 75 14.33 4.42 -9.23
N ASP A 76 13.74 3.22 -9.12
CA ASP A 76 12.71 2.71 -10.03
C ASP A 76 11.38 3.47 -9.88
N LEU A 77 11.04 3.87 -8.64
CA LEU A 77 9.80 4.60 -8.33
C LEU A 77 9.95 6.12 -8.48
N LYS A 78 11.16 6.66 -8.47
CA LYS A 78 11.42 8.10 -8.52
C LYS A 78 10.74 8.79 -9.71
N PRO A 79 10.77 8.25 -10.96
CA PRO A 79 10.07 8.88 -12.08
C PRO A 79 8.57 9.02 -11.85
N TRP A 80 7.95 8.04 -11.20
CA TRP A 80 6.53 8.08 -10.85
C TRP A 80 6.24 9.09 -9.74
N ILE A 81 7.10 9.15 -8.72
CA ILE A 81 7.01 10.14 -7.64
C ILE A 81 7.18 11.56 -8.20
N ASP A 82 8.10 11.79 -9.13
CA ASP A 82 8.30 13.09 -9.77
C ASP A 82 7.05 13.54 -10.55
N ARG A 83 6.33 12.61 -11.20
CA ARG A 83 5.04 12.90 -11.86
C ARG A 83 3.97 13.33 -10.86
N VAL A 84 3.85 12.64 -9.73
CA VAL A 84 2.93 13.03 -8.65
C VAL A 84 3.26 14.43 -8.12
N ILE A 85 4.55 14.74 -7.93
CA ILE A 85 5.01 16.08 -7.51
C ILE A 85 4.64 17.15 -8.55
N ALA A 86 4.66 16.81 -9.84
CA ALA A 86 4.24 17.70 -10.92
C ALA A 86 2.71 17.86 -11.04
N GLY A 87 1.93 17.16 -10.22
CA GLY A 87 0.47 17.24 -10.17
C GLY A 87 -0.26 16.05 -10.81
N GLU A 88 0.46 15.10 -11.41
CA GLU A 88 -0.12 13.87 -11.96
C GLU A 88 -0.32 12.81 -10.86
N VAL A 89 -1.24 13.07 -9.92
CA VAL A 89 -1.47 12.21 -8.74
C VAL A 89 -1.72 10.75 -9.12
N GLU A 90 -2.62 10.52 -10.07
CA GLU A 90 -3.04 9.18 -10.52
C GLU A 90 -1.93 8.38 -11.22
N ALA A 91 -0.78 9.00 -11.49
CA ALA A 91 0.38 8.28 -12.02
C ALA A 91 0.82 7.15 -11.07
N LEU A 92 0.75 7.37 -9.76
CA LEU A 92 1.20 6.40 -8.74
C LEU A 92 0.26 6.28 -7.54
N LEU A 93 -0.47 7.33 -7.19
CA LEU A 93 -1.28 7.37 -5.97
C LEU A 93 -2.77 7.33 -6.29
N PRO A 94 -3.57 6.57 -5.52
CA PRO A 94 -5.02 6.51 -5.72
C PRO A 94 -5.74 7.76 -5.21
N GLU A 95 -5.05 8.61 -4.46
CA GLU A 95 -5.55 9.88 -3.91
C GLU A 95 -4.41 10.88 -3.69
N PRO A 96 -4.70 12.19 -3.58
CA PRO A 96 -3.67 13.21 -3.38
C PRO A 96 -2.91 13.03 -2.05
N PRO A 97 -1.58 13.22 -2.03
CA PRO A 97 -0.83 13.13 -0.78
C PRO A 97 -1.13 14.32 0.13
N VAL A 98 -1.34 14.04 1.42
CA VAL A 98 -1.49 15.05 2.48
C VAL A 98 -0.16 15.60 2.97
N ALA A 99 0.92 14.81 2.84
CA ALA A 99 2.26 15.21 3.24
C ALA A 99 3.35 14.43 2.48
N TRP A 100 4.59 14.92 2.59
CA TRP A 100 5.78 14.26 2.07
C TRP A 100 6.77 13.99 3.20
N ALA A 101 7.00 12.70 3.49
CA ALA A 101 8.04 12.30 4.41
C ALA A 101 9.41 12.35 3.71
N MET A 102 10.38 13.00 4.37
CA MET A 102 11.76 13.07 3.92
C MET A 102 12.61 12.07 4.71
N THR A 103 13.19 11.08 4.03
CA THR A 103 14.01 10.08 4.73
C THR A 103 15.42 10.62 4.98
N ARG A 104 15.99 10.31 6.16
CA ARG A 104 17.38 10.68 6.52
C ARG A 104 18.45 9.98 5.68
N GLY A 105 18.11 8.90 4.96
CA GLY A 105 19.04 8.20 4.08
C GLY A 105 19.23 8.95 2.76
N THR A 106 20.48 9.24 2.39
CA THR A 106 20.83 9.84 1.11
C THR A 106 21.21 8.76 0.10
N THR A 107 20.34 8.45 -0.85
CA THR A 107 20.82 7.87 -2.12
C THR A 107 21.37 9.04 -2.92
N ARG A 108 22.70 9.08 -3.15
CA ARG A 108 23.36 10.10 -3.99
C ARG A 108 23.16 11.57 -3.55
N GLY A 109 22.98 11.81 -2.24
CA GLY A 109 22.94 13.17 -1.68
C GLY A 109 21.59 13.89 -1.73
N THR A 110 20.53 13.30 -2.31
CA THR A 110 19.17 13.86 -2.25
C THR A 110 18.30 13.01 -1.31
N PRO A 111 17.56 13.61 -0.36
CA PRO A 111 16.65 12.86 0.50
C PRO A 111 15.49 12.27 -0.31
N LYS A 112 15.11 11.04 0.00
CA LYS A 112 13.92 10.41 -0.61
C LYS A 112 12.65 11.10 -0.13
N ARG A 113 11.77 11.40 -1.07
CA ARG A 113 10.40 11.90 -0.85
C ARG A 113 9.44 10.72 -0.90
N ILE A 114 8.79 10.41 0.23
CA ILE A 114 7.79 9.36 0.34
C ILE A 114 6.42 10.01 0.56
N PRO A 115 5.42 9.76 -0.30
CA PRO A 115 4.10 10.34 -0.12
C PRO A 115 3.38 9.73 1.08
N ILE A 116 2.59 10.56 1.77
CA ILE A 116 1.64 10.14 2.81
C ILE A 116 0.26 10.52 2.27
N THR A 117 -0.63 9.55 2.17
CA THR A 117 -2.05 9.69 1.76
C THR A 117 -2.94 9.40 2.94
#